data_AF-A0AAE3FZV1-F1
#
_entry.id   AF-A0AAE3FZV1-F1
#
_cell.length_a   1.000
_cell.length_b   1.000
_cell.length_c   1.000
_cell.angle_alpha   90.00
_cell.angle_beta   90.00
_cell.angle_gamma   90.00
#
_symmetry.space_group_name_H-M   'P 1'
#
loop_
_entity.id
_entity.type
_entity.pdbx_description
1 polymer ?
#
loop_
_entity_poly.entity_id
_entity_poly.type
_entity_poly.pdbx_seq_one_letter_code
_entity_poly.pdbx_strand_id
1 'polypeptide(L)'
;MTAEDRSETVDREAQSSQSDYPDQSVPIEAIYETMEDLGRPIITASELGRQLNCSQHEAETILDVYTTDKKLNTFDVSADPVVWYPSDLNAVAKRERIVLFPTRREIVVDQPTQYTRAQLSQFAHLVDSTGTDPGTRGYLYRIRPEDVWAAPFDDTESLLRSVRSVLPRQSPHLEEWITDQWERAHQFTLKTHPDGYVVLEAATENLMGNVARQKLSDEQLHAPISDTESWVRDEAIGTLKRTLYEAGYPVVDNRKLETGAPIEIELTATLRDYQQAWMDMFLTQKAGIYVGPPGSGKTIAALGTLTAIAGETLILVPSRELATQWRDEICTHTTVDPRNVGEYHGGEKDISPITIATYQTAGMDRHRHLFDSRKWGLIIYDECQHIPSNIFRRSADLQAVHRLGLSASPVREDEKEAEIFTLIGPPIGTDWAALMEAGFVAEPEIEIRYVPWRDEIKRNEYSSADGRQRYQLASMNPAKIDEVRYLLARNNSSKALIFVEYLDQGKAIADALSIPFLSGETPHYERQRLLSEFKTGETKTLVVSRIADEGLDLPNAELAIVASGLGGSRRQGTQRAGRTMRPAGSSIVYVLATRGTREEDFAQRQLRHLAGKGIKIREANISE
;
A
#
# COMPACT_ATOMS: atom_id res chain seq x y z
N MET A 1 -39.14 40.31 77.31
CA MET A 1 -38.77 40.12 75.90
C MET A 1 -37.55 39.23 75.92
N THR A 2 -37.83 37.96 75.66
CA THR A 2 -37.02 36.77 75.90
C THR A 2 -36.17 36.46 74.68
N ALA A 3 -34.89 36.18 74.90
CA ALA A 3 -34.06 35.41 73.98
C ALA A 3 -33.09 34.63 74.86
N GLU A 4 -33.45 33.39 75.15
CA GLU A 4 -32.62 32.45 75.89
C GLU A 4 -31.64 31.77 74.95
N ASP A 5 -30.39 31.87 75.39
CA ASP A 5 -29.21 31.15 74.98
C ASP A 5 -29.00 29.96 75.93
N ARG A 6 -28.13 29.05 75.51
CA ARG A 6 -27.56 27.84 76.14
C ARG A 6 -28.23 26.54 75.70
N SER A 7 -27.51 25.50 75.32
CA SER A 7 -26.08 25.21 75.08
C SER A 7 -26.08 23.70 74.84
N GLU A 8 -25.37 23.16 73.86
CA GLU A 8 -24.59 21.93 74.04
C GLU A 8 -23.85 21.49 72.77
N THR A 9 -22.67 20.94 73.06
CA THR A 9 -21.53 20.59 72.22
C THR A 9 -21.70 19.21 71.58
N VAL A 10 -21.31 19.13 70.29
CA VAL A 10 -20.41 18.12 69.68
C VAL A 10 -20.86 16.64 69.69
N ASP A 11 -21.15 16.07 68.52
CA ASP A 11 -20.24 15.14 67.80
C ASP A 11 -20.88 14.47 66.56
N ARG A 12 -20.03 14.11 65.59
CA ARG A 12 -20.22 13.14 64.46
C ARG A 12 -21.21 13.54 63.35
N GLU A 13 -21.05 13.19 62.08
CA GLU A 13 -20.12 12.36 61.29
C GLU A 13 -20.36 12.72 59.80
N ALA A 14 -19.31 12.63 58.99
CA ALA A 14 -19.28 12.42 57.54
C ALA A 14 -20.33 13.10 56.63
N GLN A 15 -19.89 14.17 55.95
CA GLN A 15 -20.52 14.68 54.73
C GLN A 15 -20.36 13.66 53.59
N SER A 16 -21.44 13.01 53.18
CA SER A 16 -21.59 12.47 51.82
C SER A 16 -22.19 13.56 50.93
N SER A 17 -21.36 14.09 50.03
CA SER A 17 -21.79 14.98 48.95
C SER A 17 -22.60 14.20 47.92
N GLN A 18 -23.77 14.74 47.60
CA GLN A 18 -24.67 14.36 46.53
C GLN A 18 -23.97 14.20 45.16
N SER A 19 -24.45 13.25 44.37
CA SER A 19 -24.41 13.35 42.90
C SER A 19 -25.84 13.18 42.36
N ASP A 20 -26.33 14.26 41.75
CA ASP A 20 -27.55 14.37 40.94
C ASP A 20 -27.59 13.35 39.80
N TYR A 21 -28.73 12.72 39.51
CA TYR A 21 -29.27 12.49 38.16
C TYR A 21 -30.75 12.02 38.23
N PRO A 22 -31.70 12.63 37.48
CA PRO A 22 -33.11 12.23 37.43
C PRO A 22 -33.40 11.24 36.30
N ASP A 23 -34.36 10.33 36.51
CA ASP A 23 -35.25 9.69 35.51
C ASP A 23 -34.59 9.32 34.15
N GLN A 24 -33.82 8.22 34.11
CA GLN A 24 -33.23 7.70 32.87
C GLN A 24 -33.98 6.45 32.38
N SER A 25 -34.64 6.56 31.21
CA SER A 25 -34.90 5.40 30.38
C SER A 25 -33.55 4.87 29.87
N VAL A 26 -33.15 3.67 30.28
CA VAL A 26 -31.91 3.04 29.80
C VAL A 26 -32.04 2.81 28.29
N PRO A 27 -31.11 3.33 27.45
CA PRO A 27 -31.16 3.12 26.01
C PRO A 27 -30.92 1.65 25.66
N ILE A 28 -31.54 1.15 24.59
CA ILE A 28 -31.42 -0.27 24.20
C ILE A 28 -29.97 -0.64 23.86
N GLU A 29 -29.20 0.33 23.39
CA GLU A 29 -27.77 0.20 23.11
C GLU A 29 -26.98 -0.26 24.35
N ALA A 30 -27.33 0.22 25.55
CA ALA A 30 -26.66 -0.20 26.79
C ALA A 30 -26.96 -1.67 27.15
N ILE A 31 -28.13 -2.17 26.77
CA ILE A 31 -28.49 -3.58 26.93
C ILE A 31 -27.69 -4.45 25.94
N TYR A 32 -27.52 -3.98 24.70
CA TYR A 32 -26.69 -4.66 23.70
C TYR A 32 -25.21 -4.67 24.12
N GLU A 33 -24.68 -3.55 24.61
CA GLU A 33 -23.31 -3.48 25.17
C GLU A 33 -23.13 -4.48 26.32
N THR A 34 -24.12 -4.63 27.20
CA THR A 34 -24.06 -5.62 28.29
C THR A 34 -24.06 -7.07 27.77
N MET A 35 -24.83 -7.37 26.72
CA MET A 35 -24.79 -8.69 26.05
C MET A 35 -23.43 -8.95 25.38
N GLU A 36 -22.84 -7.92 24.79
CA GLU A 36 -21.50 -7.96 24.20
C GLU A 36 -20.40 -8.21 25.25
N ASP A 37 -20.50 -7.56 26.41
CA ASP A 37 -19.59 -7.76 27.57
C ASP A 37 -19.66 -9.19 28.11
N LEU A 38 -20.87 -9.77 28.17
CA LEU A 38 -21.08 -11.17 28.58
C LEU A 38 -20.69 -12.18 27.50
N GLY A 39 -20.39 -11.72 26.29
CA GLY A 39 -19.93 -12.55 25.17
C GLY A 39 -20.98 -13.49 24.60
N ARG A 40 -22.27 -13.20 24.81
CA ARG A 40 -23.40 -14.02 24.32
C ARG A 40 -24.63 -13.16 24.04
N PRO A 41 -25.44 -13.48 23.02
CA PRO A 41 -26.58 -12.65 22.59
C PRO A 41 -27.84 -12.84 23.45
N ILE A 42 -27.67 -13.24 24.71
CA ILE A 42 -28.74 -13.50 25.68
C ILE A 42 -28.37 -12.84 27.02
N ILE A 43 -29.36 -12.29 27.71
CA ILE A 43 -29.17 -11.69 29.03
C ILE A 43 -30.32 -12.06 29.97
N THR A 44 -30.01 -12.18 31.26
CA THR A 44 -31.03 -12.29 32.33
C THR A 44 -31.19 -10.96 33.06
N ALA A 45 -32.34 -10.73 33.69
CA ALA A 45 -32.57 -9.52 34.50
C ALA A 45 -31.54 -9.36 35.64
N SER A 46 -31.06 -10.48 36.22
CA SER A 46 -30.03 -10.45 37.27
C SER A 46 -28.67 -9.96 36.74
N GLU A 47 -28.32 -10.35 35.50
CA GLU A 47 -27.06 -9.96 34.86
C GLU A 47 -27.08 -8.50 34.43
N LEU A 48 -28.19 -8.03 33.85
CA LEU A 48 -28.36 -6.62 33.51
C LEU A 48 -28.35 -5.74 34.78
N GLY A 49 -29.03 -6.16 35.84
CA GLY A 49 -29.05 -5.44 37.11
C GLY A 49 -27.67 -5.29 37.75
N ARG A 50 -26.83 -6.34 37.66
CA ARG A 50 -25.45 -6.28 38.13
C ARG A 50 -24.61 -5.29 37.33
N GLN A 51 -24.78 -5.23 36.01
CA GLN A 51 -24.00 -4.32 35.17
C GLN A 51 -24.43 -2.86 35.32
N LEU A 52 -25.73 -2.61 35.45
CA LEU A 52 -26.29 -1.27 35.59
C LEU A 52 -26.37 -0.77 37.05
N ASN A 53 -25.88 -1.57 38.01
CA ASN A 53 -25.99 -1.31 39.45
C ASN A 53 -27.43 -0.99 39.89
N CYS A 54 -28.42 -1.72 39.37
CA CYS A 54 -29.83 -1.62 39.77
C CYS A 54 -30.37 -2.96 40.29
N SER A 55 -31.55 -2.92 40.91
CA SER A 55 -32.20 -4.14 41.38
C SER A 55 -32.64 -5.02 40.22
N GLN A 56 -32.73 -6.34 40.45
CA GLN A 56 -33.22 -7.29 39.43
C GLN A 56 -34.61 -6.91 38.91
N HIS A 57 -35.48 -6.36 39.78
CA HIS A 57 -36.83 -5.95 39.41
C HIS A 57 -36.84 -4.70 38.49
N GLU A 58 -35.94 -3.75 38.73
CA GLU A 58 -35.76 -2.59 37.84
C GLU A 58 -35.21 -3.01 36.48
N ALA A 59 -34.23 -3.93 36.46
CA ALA A 59 -33.68 -4.48 35.23
C ALA A 59 -34.71 -5.27 34.41
N GLU A 60 -35.58 -6.04 35.07
CA GLU A 60 -36.69 -6.76 34.42
C GLU A 60 -37.69 -5.78 33.80
N THR A 61 -38.03 -4.70 34.53
CA THR A 61 -38.91 -3.64 34.00
C THR A 61 -38.32 -2.98 32.76
N ILE A 62 -37.01 -2.71 32.73
CA ILE A 62 -36.30 -2.17 31.56
C ILE A 62 -36.38 -3.12 30.37
N LEU A 63 -36.16 -4.42 30.59
CA LEU A 63 -36.19 -5.45 29.54
C LEU A 63 -37.59 -5.66 28.98
N ASP A 64 -38.63 -5.59 29.81
CA ASP A 64 -40.03 -5.74 29.41
C ASP A 64 -40.54 -4.60 28.53
N VAL A 65 -40.07 -3.36 28.76
CA VAL A 65 -40.35 -2.22 27.88
C VAL A 65 -39.89 -2.51 26.45
N TYR A 66 -38.65 -2.98 26.28
CA TYR A 66 -38.10 -3.29 24.96
C TYR A 66 -38.62 -4.59 24.34
N THR A 67 -39.18 -5.48 25.16
CA THR A 67 -39.93 -6.66 24.69
C THR A 67 -41.28 -6.24 24.12
N THR A 68 -41.96 -5.31 24.77
CA THR A 68 -43.24 -4.74 24.29
C THR A 68 -43.05 -3.98 22.98
N ASP A 69 -41.92 -3.26 22.83
CA ASP A 69 -41.52 -2.56 21.60
C ASP A 69 -40.98 -3.50 20.49
N LYS A 70 -40.99 -4.82 20.70
CA LYS A 70 -40.50 -5.85 19.76
C LYS A 70 -39.04 -5.69 19.33
N LYS A 71 -38.22 -5.09 20.18
CA LYS A 71 -36.77 -5.00 19.97
C LYS A 71 -36.00 -6.12 20.67
N LEU A 72 -36.60 -6.69 21.73
CA LEU A 72 -36.16 -7.91 22.39
C LEU A 72 -37.26 -8.96 22.31
N ASN A 73 -36.85 -10.23 22.33
CA ASN A 73 -37.71 -11.40 22.49
C ASN A 73 -37.36 -12.08 23.82
N THR A 74 -38.34 -12.74 24.42
CA THR A 74 -38.14 -13.56 25.62
C THR A 74 -38.16 -15.04 25.30
N PHE A 75 -37.41 -15.83 26.06
CA PHE A 75 -37.52 -17.28 26.06
C PHE A 75 -37.60 -17.76 27.51
N ASP A 76 -38.72 -18.42 27.84
CA ASP A 76 -38.94 -19.03 29.15
C ASP A 76 -38.54 -20.50 29.07
N VAL A 77 -37.54 -20.90 29.86
CA VAL A 77 -37.10 -22.28 29.97
C VAL A 77 -37.60 -22.79 31.30
N SER A 78 -38.38 -23.87 31.30
CA SER A 78 -39.14 -24.40 32.45
C SER A 78 -38.33 -24.78 33.71
N ALA A 79 -37.03 -24.51 33.77
CA ALA A 79 -36.15 -24.70 34.92
C ALA A 79 -35.02 -23.66 35.07
N ASP A 80 -35.00 -22.57 34.27
CA ASP A 80 -33.93 -21.55 34.26
C ASP A 80 -34.53 -20.12 34.28
N PRO A 81 -33.78 -19.07 34.66
CA PRO A 81 -34.28 -17.71 34.63
C PRO A 81 -34.68 -17.28 33.21
N VAL A 82 -35.77 -16.49 33.09
CA VAL A 82 -36.20 -15.90 31.82
C VAL A 82 -35.03 -15.16 31.17
N VAL A 83 -34.80 -15.41 29.88
CA VAL A 83 -33.75 -14.77 29.10
C VAL A 83 -34.34 -13.87 28.02
N TRP A 84 -33.69 -12.73 27.81
CA TRP A 84 -34.01 -11.77 26.75
C TRP A 84 -32.91 -11.79 25.69
N TYR A 85 -33.31 -11.71 24.42
CA TYR A 85 -32.40 -11.67 23.27
C TYR A 85 -32.91 -10.72 22.18
N PRO A 86 -32.03 -10.12 21.35
CA PRO A 86 -32.47 -9.13 20.36
C PRO A 86 -33.29 -9.73 19.22
N SER A 87 -34.30 -8.99 18.77
CA SER A 87 -35.20 -9.44 17.69
C SER A 87 -34.51 -9.43 16.31
N ASP A 88 -33.44 -8.64 16.14
CA ASP A 88 -32.50 -8.71 15.02
C ASP A 88 -31.09 -9.01 15.56
N LEU A 89 -30.61 -10.24 15.32
CA LEU A 89 -29.27 -10.66 15.76
C LEU A 89 -28.15 -9.85 15.09
N ASN A 90 -28.40 -9.19 13.95
CA ASN A 90 -27.42 -8.32 13.31
C ASN A 90 -27.21 -7.00 14.08
N ALA A 91 -28.16 -6.58 14.91
CA ALA A 91 -28.04 -5.36 15.73
C ALA A 91 -26.99 -5.49 16.86
N VAL A 92 -26.65 -6.73 17.24
CA VAL A 92 -25.62 -7.09 18.25
C VAL A 92 -24.26 -7.38 17.60
N ALA A 93 -24.21 -7.45 16.27
CA ALA A 93 -23.01 -7.86 15.54
C ALA A 93 -22.08 -6.66 15.27
N LYS A 94 -21.55 -6.05 16.33
CA LYS A 94 -20.45 -5.06 16.26
C LYS A 94 -19.08 -5.67 16.55
N ARG A 95 -18.88 -6.98 16.30
CA ARG A 95 -17.53 -7.57 16.39
C ARG A 95 -16.96 -7.86 15.01
N GLU A 96 -15.73 -7.36 14.85
CA GLU A 96 -14.76 -7.80 13.86
C GLU A 96 -14.73 -9.34 13.83
N ARG A 97 -15.14 -9.94 12.70
CA ARG A 97 -15.20 -11.40 12.57
C ARG A 97 -13.95 -11.89 11.86
N ILE A 98 -13.09 -12.59 12.60
CA ILE A 98 -11.84 -13.15 12.07
C ILE A 98 -12.03 -14.66 11.84
N VAL A 99 -11.67 -15.14 10.65
CA VAL A 99 -11.72 -16.55 10.25
C VAL A 99 -10.35 -16.95 9.72
N LEU A 100 -9.70 -17.91 10.38
CA LEU A 100 -8.43 -18.48 9.94
C LEU A 100 -8.66 -19.75 9.10
N PHE A 101 -7.93 -19.84 7.99
CA PHE A 101 -7.77 -21.05 7.18
C PHE A 101 -6.31 -21.53 7.26
N PRO A 102 -5.95 -22.37 8.26
CA PRO A 102 -4.56 -22.69 8.60
C PRO A 102 -3.77 -23.29 7.44
N THR A 103 -4.36 -24.23 6.70
CA THR A 103 -3.71 -24.91 5.57
C THR A 103 -3.37 -23.97 4.42
N ARG A 104 -4.19 -22.94 4.22
CA ARG A 104 -3.94 -21.90 3.19
C ARG A 104 -3.14 -20.73 3.73
N ARG A 105 -2.97 -20.63 5.05
CA ARG A 105 -2.40 -19.49 5.78
C ARG A 105 -3.15 -18.20 5.45
N GLU A 106 -4.46 -18.30 5.33
CA GLU A 106 -5.35 -17.20 4.99
C GLU A 106 -6.15 -16.76 6.21
N ILE A 107 -6.27 -15.45 6.42
CA ILE A 107 -7.06 -14.85 7.50
C ILE A 107 -8.09 -13.94 6.85
N VAL A 108 -9.37 -14.26 7.00
CA VAL A 108 -10.47 -13.39 6.57
C VAL A 108 -10.94 -12.58 7.75
N VAL A 109 -11.03 -11.27 7.61
CA VAL A 109 -11.45 -10.35 8.66
C VAL A 109 -12.58 -9.47 8.15
N ASP A 110 -13.75 -9.61 8.75
CA ASP A 110 -14.90 -8.74 8.47
C ASP A 110 -14.79 -7.47 9.29
N GLN A 111 -14.79 -6.31 8.63
CA GLN A 111 -14.66 -4.97 9.23
C GLN A 111 -13.50 -4.84 10.24
N PRO A 112 -12.24 -4.98 9.78
CA PRO A 112 -11.11 -4.95 10.69
C PRO A 112 -10.91 -3.60 11.36
N THR A 113 -10.70 -3.62 12.68
CA THR A 113 -10.31 -2.43 13.43
C THR A 113 -8.94 -1.93 12.97
N GLN A 114 -8.63 -0.65 13.16
CA GLN A 114 -7.28 -0.12 12.84
C GLN A 114 -6.18 -0.90 13.58
N TYR A 115 -6.45 -1.33 14.81
CA TYR A 115 -5.53 -2.17 15.58
C TYR A 115 -5.25 -3.50 14.87
N THR A 116 -6.28 -4.25 14.48
CA THR A 116 -6.10 -5.55 13.82
C THR A 116 -5.42 -5.41 12.46
N ARG A 117 -5.75 -4.36 11.69
CA ARG A 117 -5.04 -4.06 10.45
C ARG A 117 -3.56 -3.79 10.69
N ALA A 118 -3.23 -2.98 11.70
CA ALA A 118 -1.86 -2.67 12.06
C ALA A 118 -1.09 -3.94 12.48
N GLN A 119 -1.69 -4.81 13.29
CA GLN A 119 -1.07 -6.09 13.67
C GLN A 119 -0.88 -7.01 12.47
N LEU A 120 -1.92 -7.23 11.65
CA LEU A 120 -1.84 -8.10 10.47
C LEU A 120 -0.77 -7.61 9.49
N SER A 121 -0.65 -6.30 9.28
CA SER A 121 0.36 -5.74 8.38
C SER A 121 1.82 -6.02 8.77
N GLN A 122 2.07 -6.45 10.02
CA GLN A 122 3.41 -6.79 10.50
C GLN A 122 3.84 -8.22 10.13
N PHE A 123 2.89 -9.12 9.81
CA PHE A 123 3.18 -10.53 9.56
C PHE A 123 2.33 -11.19 8.46
N ALA A 124 1.46 -10.43 7.79
CA ALA A 124 0.60 -10.90 6.72
C ALA A 124 0.37 -9.78 5.69
N HIS A 125 0.25 -10.14 4.42
CA HIS A 125 -0.11 -9.18 3.37
C HIS A 125 -1.60 -9.30 3.03
N LEU A 126 -2.21 -8.15 2.70
CA LEU A 126 -3.58 -8.10 2.20
C LEU A 126 -3.63 -8.64 0.77
N VAL A 127 -4.44 -9.66 0.55
CA VAL A 127 -4.69 -10.29 -0.76
C VAL A 127 -5.88 -9.64 -1.46
N ASP A 128 -6.96 -9.41 -0.72
CA ASP A 128 -8.25 -8.96 -1.26
C ASP A 128 -9.02 -8.19 -0.17
N SER A 129 -9.87 -7.26 -0.58
CA SER A 129 -10.88 -6.60 0.25
C SER A 129 -12.20 -6.61 -0.51
N THR A 130 -13.10 -7.51 -0.17
CA THR A 130 -14.39 -7.65 -0.85
C THR A 130 -15.46 -6.83 -0.16
N GLY A 131 -16.17 -5.94 -0.89
CA GLY A 131 -17.42 -5.32 -0.44
C GLY A 131 -17.60 -3.86 -0.88
N THR A 132 -18.66 -3.58 -1.65
CA THR A 132 -19.04 -2.22 -2.09
C THR A 132 -19.95 -1.49 -1.11
N ASP A 133 -20.68 -2.22 -0.25
CA ASP A 133 -21.67 -1.67 0.67
C ASP A 133 -21.17 -1.67 2.13
N PRO A 134 -21.45 -0.60 2.92
CA PRO A 134 -21.19 -0.58 4.35
C PRO A 134 -21.88 -1.77 5.02
N GLY A 135 -21.13 -2.61 5.75
CA GLY A 135 -21.66 -3.84 6.32
C GLY A 135 -21.15 -5.14 5.69
N THR A 136 -20.58 -5.09 4.47
CA THR A 136 -20.20 -6.29 3.69
C THR A 136 -18.69 -6.42 3.40
N ARG A 137 -17.85 -5.62 4.06
CA ARG A 137 -16.41 -5.52 3.79
C ARG A 137 -15.60 -6.62 4.52
N GLY A 138 -15.31 -7.71 3.82
CA GLY A 138 -14.37 -8.74 4.24
C GLY A 138 -12.96 -8.50 3.67
N TYR A 139 -11.93 -8.56 4.52
CA TYR A 139 -10.52 -8.41 4.16
C TYR A 139 -9.82 -9.77 4.23
N LEU A 140 -9.24 -10.22 3.13
CA LEU A 140 -8.48 -11.46 3.06
C LEU A 140 -7.00 -11.15 3.15
N TYR A 141 -6.37 -11.57 4.24
CA TYR A 141 -4.92 -11.58 4.42
C TYR A 141 -4.37 -12.97 4.16
N ARG A 142 -3.11 -13.05 3.73
CA ARG A 142 -2.38 -14.32 3.65
C ARG A 142 -1.00 -14.13 4.27
N ILE A 143 -0.53 -15.16 4.96
CA ILE A 143 0.83 -15.21 5.52
C ILE A 143 1.69 -16.01 4.55
N ARG A 144 2.71 -15.36 3.97
CA ARG A 144 3.74 -15.99 3.15
C ARG A 144 5.05 -16.13 3.93
N PRO A 145 5.99 -16.99 3.48
CA PRO A 145 7.32 -17.05 4.08
C PRO A 145 7.96 -15.67 4.21
N GLU A 146 7.84 -14.85 3.16
CA GLU A 146 8.46 -13.53 3.08
C GLU A 146 7.91 -12.57 4.14
N ASP A 147 6.63 -12.69 4.50
CA ASP A 147 6.00 -11.89 5.54
C ASP A 147 6.58 -12.24 6.92
N VAL A 148 6.87 -13.52 7.17
CA VAL A 148 7.49 -13.99 8.42
C VAL A 148 8.96 -13.59 8.48
N TRP A 149 9.69 -13.73 7.37
CA TRP A 149 11.10 -13.39 7.27
C TRP A 149 11.38 -11.90 7.48
N ALA A 150 10.40 -11.05 7.13
CA ALA A 150 10.48 -9.60 7.24
C ALA A 150 9.79 -9.04 8.49
N ALA A 151 9.23 -9.89 9.34
CA ALA A 151 8.40 -9.45 10.45
C ALA A 151 9.23 -8.62 11.46
N PRO A 152 8.74 -7.45 11.92
CA PRO A 152 9.52 -6.48 12.70
C PRO A 152 9.57 -6.84 14.19
N PHE A 153 9.99 -8.06 14.50
CA PHE A 153 10.10 -8.56 15.86
C PHE A 153 11.55 -8.94 16.17
N ASP A 154 11.93 -8.88 17.44
CA ASP A 154 13.28 -9.29 17.87
C ASP A 154 13.38 -10.82 18.03
N ASP A 155 12.24 -11.49 18.25
CA ASP A 155 12.17 -12.91 18.54
C ASP A 155 10.85 -13.55 18.07
N THR A 156 10.87 -14.87 17.85
CA THR A 156 9.72 -15.64 17.38
C THR A 156 8.53 -15.56 18.33
N GLU A 157 8.74 -15.52 19.64
CA GLU A 157 7.65 -15.52 20.61
C GLU A 157 6.91 -14.18 20.60
N SER A 158 7.61 -13.08 20.37
CA SER A 158 7.02 -11.76 20.16
C SER A 158 6.17 -11.71 18.89
N LEU A 159 6.63 -12.31 17.78
CA LEU A 159 5.83 -12.50 16.57
C LEU A 159 4.59 -13.36 16.85
N LEU A 160 4.76 -14.52 17.48
CA LEU A 160 3.65 -15.41 17.82
C LEU A 160 2.65 -14.74 18.76
N ARG A 161 3.09 -13.88 19.67
CA ARG A 161 2.20 -13.08 20.53
C ARG A 161 1.35 -12.11 19.71
N SER A 162 1.93 -11.42 18.72
CA SER A 162 1.18 -10.57 17.80
C SER A 162 0.16 -11.39 16.99
N VAL A 163 0.56 -12.53 16.43
CA VAL A 163 -0.33 -13.46 15.71
C VAL A 163 -1.49 -13.92 16.59
N ARG A 164 -1.20 -14.37 17.82
CA ARG A 164 -2.21 -14.81 18.80
C ARG A 164 -3.13 -13.68 19.25
N SER A 165 -2.69 -12.43 19.21
CA SER A 165 -3.51 -11.27 19.56
C SER A 165 -4.60 -10.97 18.53
N VAL A 166 -4.39 -11.39 17.28
CA VAL A 166 -5.36 -11.23 16.18
C VAL A 166 -6.25 -12.46 16.05
N LEU A 167 -5.68 -13.66 16.17
CA LEU A 167 -6.43 -14.87 15.88
C LEU A 167 -7.45 -15.21 16.99
N PRO A 168 -8.70 -15.56 16.64
CA PRO A 168 -9.72 -15.89 17.63
C PRO A 168 -9.43 -17.21 18.36
N ARG A 169 -8.60 -18.09 17.76
CA ARG A 169 -8.15 -19.35 18.34
C ARG A 169 -6.71 -19.63 17.91
N GLN A 170 -5.94 -20.24 18.81
CA GLN A 170 -4.60 -20.73 18.50
C GLN A 170 -4.65 -21.80 17.41
N SER A 171 -3.61 -21.81 16.59
CA SER A 171 -3.45 -22.79 15.51
C SER A 171 -2.04 -23.37 15.57
N PRO A 172 -1.85 -24.51 16.27
CA PRO A 172 -0.51 -25.09 16.44
C PRO A 172 0.23 -25.33 15.12
N HIS A 173 -0.50 -25.78 14.08
CA HIS A 173 0.07 -25.98 12.75
C HIS A 173 0.59 -24.69 12.10
N LEU A 174 -0.13 -23.58 12.25
CA LEU A 174 0.31 -22.29 11.72
C LEU A 174 1.51 -21.77 12.51
N GLU A 175 1.46 -21.87 13.85
CA GLU A 175 2.53 -21.42 14.74
C GLU A 175 3.82 -22.21 14.51
N GLU A 176 3.73 -23.53 14.32
CA GLU A 176 4.86 -24.39 13.95
C GLU A 176 5.44 -23.98 12.59
N TRP A 177 4.59 -23.73 11.60
CA TRP A 177 5.05 -23.27 10.29
C TRP A 177 5.71 -21.88 10.34
N ILE A 178 5.15 -20.93 11.11
CA ILE A 178 5.75 -19.61 11.34
C ILE A 178 7.11 -19.76 12.03
N THR A 179 7.22 -20.66 13.00
CA THR A 179 8.47 -20.94 13.71
C THR A 179 9.54 -21.49 12.76
N ASP A 180 9.21 -22.46 11.88
CA ASP A 180 10.14 -22.97 10.86
C ASP A 180 10.59 -21.86 9.89
N GLN A 181 9.66 -20.99 9.46
CA GLN A 181 10.03 -19.87 8.58
C GLN A 181 10.92 -18.85 9.30
N TRP A 182 10.64 -18.55 10.57
CA TRP A 182 11.47 -17.66 11.38
C TRP A 182 12.88 -18.22 11.56
N GLU A 183 12.98 -19.50 11.93
CA GLU A 183 14.28 -20.17 12.08
C GLU A 183 15.06 -20.10 10.77
N ARG A 184 14.44 -20.40 9.63
CA ARG A 184 15.06 -20.28 8.30
C ARG A 184 15.63 -18.90 8.03
N ALA A 185 14.93 -17.84 8.42
CA ALA A 185 15.37 -16.47 8.20
C ALA A 185 16.61 -16.06 9.02
N HIS A 186 16.90 -16.79 10.10
CA HIS A 186 18.00 -16.49 11.01
C HIS A 186 19.16 -17.49 10.89
N GLN A 187 19.17 -18.33 9.85
CA GLN A 187 20.22 -19.34 9.66
C GLN A 187 21.53 -18.78 9.08
N PHE A 188 21.48 -17.67 8.36
CA PHE A 188 22.66 -17.04 7.75
C PHE A 188 22.74 -15.57 8.10
N THR A 189 23.93 -15.13 8.52
CA THR A 189 24.21 -13.74 8.83
C THR A 189 25.43 -13.25 8.05
N LEU A 190 25.35 -12.06 7.46
CA LEU A 190 26.52 -11.33 6.98
C LEU A 190 27.05 -10.43 8.09
N LYS A 191 28.36 -10.50 8.36
CA LYS A 191 29.04 -9.65 9.34
C LYS A 191 30.31 -9.06 8.74
N THR A 192 30.79 -7.96 9.30
CA THR A 192 32.10 -7.38 8.95
C THR A 192 33.15 -7.96 9.88
N HIS A 193 34.13 -8.66 9.32
CA HIS A 193 35.30 -9.14 10.05
C HIS A 193 36.08 -7.97 10.67
N PRO A 194 36.78 -8.13 11.81
CA PRO A 194 37.65 -7.10 12.38
C PRO A 194 38.66 -6.49 11.40
N ASP A 195 39.10 -7.27 10.40
CA ASP A 195 40.02 -6.83 9.36
C ASP A 195 39.33 -6.11 8.17
N GLY A 196 38.02 -5.89 8.24
CA GLY A 196 37.25 -5.06 7.31
C GLY A 196 36.57 -5.79 6.15
N TYR A 197 36.79 -7.09 5.96
CA TYR A 197 36.15 -7.87 4.90
C TYR A 197 34.82 -8.51 5.35
N VAL A 198 34.00 -8.96 4.39
CA VAL A 198 32.66 -9.52 4.67
C VAL A 198 32.70 -11.03 4.90
N VAL A 199 31.99 -11.50 5.93
CA VAL A 199 31.87 -12.91 6.30
C VAL A 199 30.41 -13.34 6.24
N LEU A 200 30.15 -14.48 5.62
CA LEU A 200 28.91 -15.22 5.76
C LEU A 200 29.09 -16.24 6.88
N GLU A 201 28.27 -16.12 7.92
CA GLU A 201 28.19 -17.05 9.04
C GLU A 201 26.89 -17.84 8.94
N ALA A 202 26.97 -19.16 9.13
CA ALA A 202 25.82 -20.04 9.26
C ALA A 202 25.63 -20.44 10.72
N ALA A 203 24.37 -20.65 11.13
CA ALA A 203 24.04 -21.10 12.48
C ALA A 203 24.60 -22.51 12.82
N THR A 204 24.84 -23.35 11.80
CA THR A 204 25.44 -24.68 11.98
C THR A 204 26.40 -25.03 10.83
N GLU A 205 27.35 -25.91 11.12
CA GLU A 205 28.27 -26.48 10.11
C GLU A 205 27.49 -27.15 8.97
N ASN A 206 26.41 -27.86 9.29
CA ASN A 206 25.57 -28.54 8.32
C ASN A 206 24.97 -27.55 7.31
N LEU A 207 24.50 -26.39 7.76
CA LEU A 207 23.96 -25.35 6.88
C LEU A 207 25.06 -24.69 6.04
N MET A 208 26.24 -24.43 6.60
CA MET A 208 27.36 -23.92 5.84
C MET A 208 27.79 -24.89 4.73
N GLY A 209 27.89 -26.18 5.04
CA GLY A 209 28.31 -27.22 4.09
C GLY A 209 27.24 -27.56 3.05
N ASN A 210 26.04 -27.94 3.50
CA ASN A 210 25.01 -28.51 2.63
C ASN A 210 24.08 -27.48 1.98
N VAL A 211 24.08 -26.22 2.45
CA VAL A 211 23.28 -25.15 1.82
C VAL A 211 24.20 -24.11 1.23
N ALA A 212 24.98 -23.39 2.05
CA ALA A 212 25.77 -22.27 1.54
C ALA A 212 26.84 -22.69 0.51
N ARG A 213 27.77 -23.58 0.88
CA ARG A 213 28.85 -24.03 -0.01
C ARG A 213 28.39 -24.90 -1.17
N GLN A 214 27.19 -25.49 -1.09
CA GLN A 214 26.60 -26.22 -2.22
C GLN A 214 25.95 -25.28 -3.24
N LYS A 215 25.36 -24.17 -2.79
CA LYS A 215 24.60 -23.24 -3.63
C LYS A 215 25.45 -22.06 -4.12
N LEU A 216 26.44 -21.64 -3.34
CA LEU A 216 27.33 -20.53 -3.64
C LEU A 216 28.63 -21.07 -4.24
N SER A 217 29.08 -20.45 -5.32
CA SER A 217 30.31 -20.82 -6.02
C SER A 217 31.50 -19.97 -5.56
N ASP A 218 32.68 -20.24 -6.12
CA ASP A 218 33.90 -19.46 -5.91
C ASP A 218 33.80 -18.00 -6.39
N GLU A 219 32.76 -17.68 -7.19
CA GLU A 219 32.41 -16.31 -7.57
C GLU A 219 31.79 -15.51 -6.42
N GLN A 220 31.15 -16.18 -5.45
CA GLN A 220 30.54 -15.54 -4.29
C GLN A 220 31.40 -15.70 -3.03
N LEU A 221 31.94 -16.89 -2.80
CA LEU A 221 32.77 -17.21 -1.65
C LEU A 221 34.25 -17.19 -2.05
N HIS A 222 35.06 -16.43 -1.32
CA HIS A 222 36.50 -16.35 -1.56
C HIS A 222 37.23 -17.56 -0.98
N ALA A 223 36.98 -17.88 0.30
CA ALA A 223 37.60 -18.99 1.01
C ALA A 223 36.80 -19.35 2.28
N PRO A 224 36.83 -20.61 2.74
CA PRO A 224 36.32 -20.96 4.06
C PRO A 224 37.20 -20.34 5.17
N ILE A 225 36.56 -19.86 6.24
CA ILE A 225 37.25 -19.34 7.44
C ILE A 225 37.21 -20.38 8.56
N SER A 226 36.04 -20.98 8.77
CA SER A 226 35.79 -22.04 9.76
C SER A 226 34.72 -23.00 9.22
N ASP A 227 34.27 -23.96 10.02
CA ASP A 227 33.20 -24.88 9.63
C ASP A 227 31.85 -24.18 9.49
N THR A 228 31.67 -23.02 10.12
CA THR A 228 30.44 -22.20 10.08
C THR A 228 30.60 -20.89 9.33
N GLU A 229 31.79 -20.53 8.86
CA GLU A 229 32.07 -19.23 8.26
C GLU A 229 32.80 -19.33 6.93
N SER A 230 32.45 -18.43 6.01
CA SER A 230 33.17 -18.26 4.73
C SER A 230 33.34 -16.78 4.39
N TRP A 231 34.52 -16.41 3.90
CA TRP A 231 34.80 -15.08 3.38
C TRP A 231 34.01 -14.86 2.09
N VAL A 232 33.23 -13.78 2.04
CA VAL A 232 32.43 -13.36 0.89
C VAL A 232 33.18 -12.33 0.05
N ARG A 233 33.07 -12.42 -1.27
CA ARG A 233 33.55 -11.37 -2.18
C ARG A 233 32.59 -10.18 -2.17
N ASP A 234 33.12 -8.97 -1.96
CA ASP A 234 32.30 -7.76 -1.81
C ASP A 234 31.35 -7.50 -2.99
N GLU A 235 31.80 -7.74 -4.22
CA GLU A 235 31.01 -7.57 -5.46
C GLU A 235 29.94 -8.66 -5.68
N ALA A 236 29.84 -9.64 -4.77
CA ALA A 236 28.98 -10.79 -4.92
C ALA A 236 27.87 -10.87 -3.87
N ILE A 237 27.79 -9.89 -2.97
CA ILE A 237 26.87 -9.90 -1.82
C ILE A 237 25.41 -9.95 -2.27
N GLY A 238 25.02 -9.13 -3.26
CA GLY A 238 23.67 -9.17 -3.81
C GLY A 238 23.31 -10.53 -4.40
N THR A 239 24.22 -11.12 -5.18
CA THR A 239 24.03 -12.44 -5.78
C THR A 239 23.93 -13.53 -4.71
N LEU A 240 24.78 -13.47 -3.69
CA LEU A 240 24.77 -14.39 -2.56
C LEU A 240 23.43 -14.34 -1.81
N LYS A 241 22.97 -13.14 -1.45
CA LYS A 241 21.68 -12.95 -0.77
C LYS A 241 20.54 -13.54 -1.57
N ARG A 242 20.51 -13.27 -2.88
CA ARG A 242 19.50 -13.83 -3.79
C ARG A 242 19.54 -15.35 -3.82
N THR A 243 20.72 -15.95 -4.00
CA THR A 243 20.87 -17.40 -4.09
C THR A 243 20.42 -18.11 -2.80
N LEU A 244 20.71 -17.55 -1.63
CA LEU A 244 20.26 -18.11 -0.36
C LEU A 244 18.76 -17.85 -0.11
N TYR A 245 18.24 -16.68 -0.49
CA TYR A 245 16.81 -16.36 -0.45
C TYR A 245 15.99 -17.35 -1.30
N GLU A 246 16.41 -17.60 -2.54
CA GLU A 246 15.79 -18.60 -3.44
C GLU A 246 15.90 -20.03 -2.90
N ALA A 247 16.91 -20.32 -2.08
CA ALA A 247 17.04 -21.58 -1.36
C ALA A 247 16.17 -21.65 -0.08
N GLY A 248 15.40 -20.59 0.23
CA GLY A 248 14.53 -20.52 1.40
C GLY A 248 15.22 -20.10 2.69
N TYR A 249 16.38 -19.43 2.59
CA TYR A 249 17.16 -18.94 3.72
C TYR A 249 17.58 -17.48 3.46
N PRO A 250 16.71 -16.49 3.74
CA PRO A 250 17.12 -15.10 3.63
C PRO A 250 18.27 -14.81 4.60
N VAL A 251 19.09 -13.83 4.23
CA VAL A 251 20.34 -13.53 4.95
C VAL A 251 20.17 -12.28 5.77
N VAL A 252 20.38 -12.39 7.09
CA VAL A 252 20.42 -11.24 8.00
C VAL A 252 21.70 -10.46 7.74
N ASP A 253 21.61 -9.15 7.49
CA ASP A 253 22.78 -8.33 7.18
C ASP A 253 23.17 -7.42 8.34
N ASN A 254 24.13 -7.91 9.14
CA ASN A 254 24.70 -7.23 10.30
C ASN A 254 26.08 -6.63 10.01
N ARG A 255 26.39 -6.39 8.73
CA ARG A 255 27.63 -5.70 8.35
C ARG A 255 27.65 -4.29 8.95
N LYS A 256 28.85 -3.84 9.31
CA LYS A 256 29.11 -2.43 9.61
C LYS A 256 29.14 -1.68 8.28
N LEU A 257 28.03 -1.06 7.95
CA LEU A 257 27.86 -0.26 6.74
C LEU A 257 28.14 1.22 7.04
N GLU A 258 28.56 1.97 6.03
CA GLU A 258 28.93 3.37 6.19
C GLU A 258 27.68 4.26 6.10
N THR A 259 27.48 5.14 7.08
CA THR A 259 26.30 6.03 7.18
C THR A 259 26.42 7.32 6.36
N GLY A 260 27.55 7.51 5.65
CA GLY A 260 27.87 8.77 4.99
C GLY A 260 28.19 9.91 5.95
N ALA A 261 28.60 11.05 5.38
CA ALA A 261 28.73 12.28 6.17
C ALA A 261 27.34 12.79 6.59
N PRO A 262 27.20 13.33 7.82
CA PRO A 262 25.94 13.91 8.25
C PRO A 262 25.59 15.16 7.43
N ILE A 263 24.30 15.37 7.19
CA ILE A 263 23.74 16.54 6.53
C ILE A 263 22.88 17.30 7.53
N GLU A 264 23.09 18.61 7.65
CA GLU A 264 22.22 19.50 8.42
C GLU A 264 20.94 19.78 7.62
N ILE A 265 19.83 19.17 8.03
CA ILE A 265 18.55 19.24 7.32
C ILE A 265 17.39 18.94 8.29
N GLU A 266 16.30 19.71 8.16
CA GLU A 266 15.06 19.51 8.89
C GLU A 266 13.88 19.51 7.90
N LEU A 267 12.84 18.72 8.21
CA LEU A 267 11.60 18.70 7.44
C LEU A 267 10.72 19.89 7.84
N THR A 268 10.29 20.70 6.88
CA THR A 268 9.37 21.82 7.12
C THR A 268 7.90 21.44 6.95
N ALA A 269 7.63 20.32 6.27
CA ALA A 269 6.30 19.75 6.12
C ALA A 269 5.89 18.92 7.35
N THR A 270 4.60 18.88 7.66
CA THR A 270 4.05 17.99 8.70
C THR A 270 3.71 16.63 8.08
N LEU A 271 4.20 15.55 8.68
CA LEU A 271 3.81 14.19 8.30
C LEU A 271 2.42 13.86 8.85
N ARG A 272 1.63 13.14 8.05
CA ARG A 272 0.37 12.52 8.51
C ARG A 272 0.68 11.29 9.36
N ASP A 273 -0.23 10.88 10.25
CA ASP A 273 -0.03 9.77 11.18
C ASP A 273 0.43 8.47 10.49
N TYR A 274 -0.15 8.13 9.35
CA TYR A 274 0.27 6.93 8.59
C TYR A 274 1.66 7.09 7.96
N GLN A 275 2.05 8.31 7.56
CA GLN A 275 3.39 8.58 7.00
C GLN A 275 4.44 8.51 8.10
N GLN A 276 4.11 9.00 9.29
CA GLN A 276 4.93 8.85 10.49
C GLN A 276 5.14 7.36 10.81
N ALA A 277 4.07 6.56 10.83
CA ALA A 277 4.16 5.12 11.06
C ALA A 277 5.04 4.41 10.01
N TRP A 278 4.96 4.81 8.73
CA TRP A 278 5.85 4.28 7.69
C TRP A 278 7.32 4.64 7.93
N MET A 279 7.58 5.88 8.36
CA MET A 279 8.91 6.35 8.73
C MET A 279 9.48 5.58 9.91
N ASP A 280 8.73 5.45 11.00
CA ASP A 280 9.16 4.76 12.22
C ASP A 280 9.46 3.28 11.95
N MET A 281 8.61 2.61 11.17
CA MET A 281 8.84 1.23 10.72
C MET A 281 10.12 1.13 9.89
N PHE A 282 10.32 2.04 8.94
CA PHE A 282 11.51 2.06 8.10
C PHE A 282 12.79 2.32 8.89
N LEU A 283 12.78 3.24 9.85
CA LEU A 283 13.96 3.53 10.68
C LEU A 283 14.37 2.32 11.52
N THR A 284 13.39 1.50 11.93
CA THR A 284 13.63 0.24 12.63
C THR A 284 14.23 -0.82 11.68
N GLN A 285 13.63 -1.00 10.49
CA GLN A 285 14.03 -2.03 9.53
C GLN A 285 15.28 -1.66 8.70
N LYS A 286 15.58 -0.37 8.55
CA LYS A 286 16.61 0.25 7.70
C LYS A 286 16.46 0.00 6.18
N ALA A 287 15.59 -0.90 5.79
CA ALA A 287 15.37 -1.35 4.43
C ALA A 287 13.87 -1.58 4.23
N GLY A 288 13.28 -1.05 3.16
CA GLY A 288 11.85 -1.21 2.93
C GLY A 288 11.30 -0.37 1.78
N ILE A 289 10.06 -0.66 1.38
CA ILE A 289 9.40 -0.03 0.24
C ILE A 289 8.11 0.63 0.71
N TYR A 290 7.98 1.95 0.62
CA TYR A 290 6.70 2.61 0.81
C TYR A 290 5.76 2.29 -0.34
N VAL A 291 4.74 1.50 -0.01
CA VAL A 291 3.67 1.13 -0.93
C VAL A 291 2.49 2.05 -0.67
N GLY A 292 2.05 2.79 -1.68
CA GLY A 292 0.85 3.59 -1.51
C GLY A 292 0.35 4.19 -2.81
N PRO A 293 -0.92 4.58 -2.89
CA PRO A 293 -1.46 5.22 -4.07
C PRO A 293 -0.66 6.44 -4.51
N PRO A 294 -0.74 6.81 -5.80
CA PRO A 294 -0.52 8.19 -6.19
C PRO A 294 -1.20 9.18 -5.26
N GLY A 295 -0.54 10.29 -4.93
CA GLY A 295 -1.11 11.30 -4.03
C GLY A 295 -1.12 10.94 -2.54
N SER A 296 -0.70 9.73 -2.14
CA SER A 296 -0.55 9.36 -0.73
C SER A 296 0.57 10.10 0.00
N GLY A 297 1.32 10.96 -0.70
CA GLY A 297 2.45 11.71 -0.14
C GLY A 297 3.69 10.85 0.12
N LYS A 298 3.97 9.83 -0.71
CA LYS A 298 5.21 9.02 -0.62
C LYS A 298 6.48 9.87 -0.63
N THR A 299 6.53 10.89 -1.48
CA THR A 299 7.67 11.82 -1.56
C THR A 299 7.87 12.54 -0.24
N ILE A 300 6.80 13.10 0.35
CA ILE A 300 6.87 13.77 1.67
C ILE A 300 7.29 12.80 2.78
N ALA A 301 6.75 11.57 2.79
CA ALA A 301 7.20 10.54 3.73
C ALA A 301 8.69 10.21 3.56
N ALA A 302 9.16 10.09 2.32
CA ALA A 302 10.57 9.84 2.00
C ALA A 302 11.48 11.02 2.40
N LEU A 303 11.01 12.27 2.29
CA LEU A 303 11.72 13.43 2.82
C LEU A 303 11.82 13.35 4.34
N GLY A 304 10.74 12.95 5.03
CA GLY A 304 10.77 12.64 6.46
C GLY A 304 11.89 11.64 6.79
N THR A 305 11.92 10.50 6.10
CA THR A 305 12.97 9.49 6.25
C THR A 305 14.38 10.04 5.99
N LEU A 306 14.55 10.81 4.91
CA LEU A 306 15.82 11.45 4.56
C LEU A 306 16.30 12.37 5.69
N THR A 307 15.41 13.23 6.22
CA THR A 307 15.74 14.15 7.31
C THR A 307 15.99 13.45 8.63
N ALA A 308 15.29 12.35 8.93
CA ALA A 308 15.49 11.56 10.13
C ALA A 308 16.84 10.81 10.13
N ILE A 309 17.28 10.35 8.94
CA ILE A 309 18.61 9.74 8.77
C ILE A 309 19.71 10.79 8.75
N ALA A 310 19.45 11.96 8.16
CA ALA A 310 20.37 13.08 8.07
C ALA A 310 21.77 12.71 7.53
N GLY A 311 21.84 11.84 6.53
CA GLY A 311 23.08 11.37 5.92
C GLY A 311 23.13 11.59 4.41
N GLU A 312 24.33 11.51 3.81
CA GLU A 312 24.50 11.59 2.35
C GLU A 312 23.56 10.63 1.62
N THR A 313 22.79 11.16 0.68
CA THR A 313 21.66 10.46 0.07
C THR A 313 21.76 10.43 -1.45
N LEU A 314 21.61 9.23 -2.03
CA LEU A 314 21.47 9.04 -3.47
C LEU A 314 20.01 8.70 -3.80
N ILE A 315 19.39 9.51 -4.66
CA ILE A 315 18.02 9.32 -5.12
C ILE A 315 18.06 8.89 -6.58
N LEU A 316 17.52 7.71 -6.89
CA LEU A 316 17.45 7.16 -8.24
C LEU A 316 16.03 7.28 -8.79
N VAL A 317 15.90 7.96 -9.93
CA VAL A 317 14.61 8.28 -10.56
C VAL A 317 14.56 7.80 -12.01
N PRO A 318 13.37 7.57 -12.59
CA PRO A 318 13.27 7.07 -13.96
C PRO A 318 13.49 8.12 -15.05
N SER A 319 13.22 9.40 -14.80
CA SER A 319 13.32 10.47 -15.80
C SER A 319 14.01 11.73 -15.26
N ARG A 320 14.40 12.62 -16.18
CA ARG A 320 15.06 13.90 -15.84
C ARG A 320 14.08 14.87 -15.19
N GLU A 321 12.85 14.85 -15.66
CA GLU A 321 11.75 15.67 -15.16
C GLU A 321 11.48 15.36 -13.68
N LEU A 322 11.49 14.07 -13.31
CA LEU A 322 11.38 13.66 -11.92
C LEU A 322 12.61 14.06 -11.10
N ALA A 323 13.81 14.08 -11.69
CA ALA A 323 15.00 14.55 -10.97
C ALA A 323 14.85 16.01 -10.55
N THR A 324 14.40 16.86 -11.47
CA THR A 324 14.14 18.27 -11.19
C THR A 324 12.98 18.44 -10.20
N GLN A 325 11.90 17.66 -10.33
CA GLN A 325 10.80 17.68 -9.37
C GLN A 325 11.26 17.30 -7.96
N TRP A 326 12.06 16.24 -7.82
CA TRP A 326 12.63 15.84 -6.54
C TRP A 326 13.49 16.95 -5.93
N ARG A 327 14.34 17.60 -6.73
CA ARG A 327 15.16 18.74 -6.27
C ARG A 327 14.28 19.86 -5.72
N ASP A 328 13.23 20.21 -6.46
CA ASP A 328 12.32 21.29 -6.08
C ASP A 328 11.52 20.93 -4.81
N GLU A 329 11.04 19.68 -4.68
CA GLU A 329 10.36 19.17 -3.49
C GLU A 329 11.28 19.18 -2.26
N ILE A 330 12.53 18.71 -2.39
CA ILE A 330 13.54 18.76 -1.33
C ILE A 330 13.77 20.19 -0.86
N CYS A 331 14.01 21.12 -1.80
CA CYS A 331 14.27 22.53 -1.45
C CYS A 331 13.04 23.23 -0.87
N THR A 332 11.84 22.80 -1.24
CA THR A 332 10.59 23.41 -0.76
C THR A 332 10.21 22.92 0.63
N HIS A 333 10.38 21.62 0.88
CA HIS A 333 9.87 20.95 2.08
C HIS A 333 10.94 20.62 3.12
N THR A 334 12.18 21.10 2.93
CA THR A 334 13.26 20.95 3.91
C THR A 334 14.04 22.25 4.08
N THR A 335 14.89 22.31 5.11
CA THR A 335 15.79 23.44 5.38
C THR A 335 17.13 23.36 4.64
N VAL A 336 17.31 22.39 3.75
CA VAL A 336 18.61 22.15 3.09
C VAL A 336 19.05 23.33 2.24
N ASP A 337 20.36 23.60 2.24
CA ASP A 337 20.95 24.52 1.27
C ASP A 337 20.84 23.92 -0.16
N PRO A 338 20.23 24.62 -1.13
CA PRO A 338 20.11 24.12 -2.51
C PRO A 338 21.43 23.70 -3.15
N ARG A 339 22.57 24.26 -2.72
CA ARG A 339 23.92 23.86 -3.20
C ARG A 339 24.32 22.46 -2.78
N ASN A 340 23.67 21.89 -1.77
CA ASN A 340 23.88 20.53 -1.32
C ASN A 340 23.01 19.51 -2.06
N VAL A 341 22.19 19.95 -3.03
CA VAL A 341 21.31 19.10 -3.83
C VAL A 341 21.75 19.15 -5.30
N GLY A 342 22.35 18.07 -5.80
CA GLY A 342 22.88 17.96 -7.16
C GLY A 342 22.04 17.05 -8.05
N GLU A 343 22.01 17.34 -9.35
CA GLU A 343 21.38 16.49 -10.38
C GLU A 343 22.42 15.79 -11.26
N TYR A 344 22.22 14.49 -11.49
CA TYR A 344 23.14 13.64 -12.27
C TYR A 344 22.41 12.86 -13.38
N HIS A 345 22.33 13.43 -14.57
CA HIS A 345 21.68 12.84 -15.74
C HIS A 345 22.39 13.20 -17.06
N GLY A 346 21.79 12.94 -18.23
CA GLY A 346 22.45 13.16 -19.53
C GLY A 346 22.80 14.61 -19.89
N GLY A 347 22.34 15.59 -19.09
CA GLY A 347 22.53 17.02 -19.34
C GLY A 347 23.19 17.79 -18.20
N GLU A 348 23.28 17.18 -17.02
CA GLU A 348 23.84 17.77 -15.80
C GLU A 348 24.59 16.69 -15.02
N LYS A 349 25.71 17.05 -14.42
CA LYS A 349 26.66 16.12 -13.79
C LYS A 349 27.17 16.70 -12.48
N ASP A 350 26.25 17.07 -11.61
CA ASP A 350 26.58 17.58 -10.29
C ASP A 350 26.43 16.49 -9.22
N ILE A 351 27.44 16.36 -8.36
CA ILE A 351 27.46 15.37 -7.27
C ILE A 351 27.62 16.09 -5.94
N SER A 352 26.55 16.07 -5.17
CA SER A 352 26.41 16.79 -3.90
C SER A 352 26.00 15.82 -2.77
N PRO A 353 26.02 16.24 -1.49
CA PRO A 353 25.62 15.37 -0.39
C PRO A 353 24.25 14.71 -0.58
N ILE A 354 23.30 15.42 -1.20
CA ILE A 354 22.09 14.84 -1.77
C ILE A 354 22.24 14.85 -3.30
N THR A 355 22.25 13.69 -3.94
CA THR A 355 22.37 13.59 -5.40
C THR A 355 21.18 12.86 -5.99
N ILE A 356 20.56 13.43 -7.02
CA ILE A 356 19.42 12.85 -7.72
C ILE A 356 19.87 12.42 -9.11
N ALA A 357 19.82 11.12 -9.39
CA ALA A 357 20.32 10.56 -10.64
C ALA A 357 19.27 9.76 -11.39
N THR A 358 19.31 9.82 -12.71
CA THR A 358 18.43 8.99 -13.54
C THR A 358 18.95 7.55 -13.64
N TYR A 359 18.05 6.55 -13.59
CA TYR A 359 18.41 5.13 -13.77
C TYR A 359 19.20 4.90 -15.06
N GLN A 360 18.80 5.53 -16.17
CA GLN A 360 19.50 5.39 -17.44
C GLN A 360 20.97 5.83 -17.32
N THR A 361 21.22 6.96 -16.68
CA THR A 361 22.57 7.51 -16.54
C THR A 361 23.41 6.69 -15.57
N ALA A 362 22.87 6.41 -14.38
CA ALA A 362 23.55 5.64 -13.35
C ALA A 362 23.84 4.20 -13.82
N GLY A 363 23.09 3.68 -14.80
CA GLY A 363 23.25 2.34 -15.36
C GLY A 363 24.35 2.21 -16.43
N MET A 364 24.94 3.31 -16.93
CA MET A 364 26.00 3.28 -17.95
C MET A 364 27.38 3.05 -17.34
N ASP A 365 28.23 2.18 -17.91
CA ASP A 365 29.55 1.80 -17.34
C ASP A 365 30.46 3.00 -17.06
N ARG A 366 30.48 3.99 -17.95
CA ARG A 366 31.26 5.23 -17.77
C ARG A 366 30.87 6.06 -16.53
N HIS A 367 29.69 5.82 -15.96
CA HIS A 367 29.18 6.53 -14.78
C HIS A 367 29.23 5.67 -13.50
N ARG A 368 29.96 4.54 -13.51
CA ARG A 368 30.12 3.67 -12.32
C ARG A 368 30.59 4.43 -11.09
N HIS A 369 31.48 5.42 -11.28
CA HIS A 369 32.00 6.26 -10.19
C HIS A 369 30.94 7.00 -9.38
N LEU A 370 29.72 7.21 -9.88
CA LEU A 370 28.64 7.83 -9.10
C LEU A 370 28.39 7.06 -7.79
N PHE A 371 28.40 5.74 -7.87
CA PHE A 371 28.14 4.86 -6.73
C PHE A 371 29.28 4.87 -5.71
N ASP A 372 30.51 5.13 -6.16
CA ASP A 372 31.70 5.19 -5.30
C ASP A 372 32.12 6.62 -4.93
N SER A 373 31.43 7.63 -5.49
CA SER A 373 31.81 9.04 -5.34
C SER A 373 31.64 9.56 -3.92
N ARG A 374 30.71 8.97 -3.18
CA ARG A 374 30.37 9.28 -1.80
C ARG A 374 29.96 8.01 -1.08
N LYS A 375 29.96 8.09 0.24
CA LYS A 375 29.53 6.99 1.10
C LYS A 375 28.05 7.18 1.38
N TRP A 376 27.20 6.75 0.47
CA TRP A 376 25.76 6.98 0.56
C TRP A 376 25.17 6.29 1.81
N GLY A 377 24.71 7.08 2.78
CA GLY A 377 24.05 6.58 3.99
C GLY A 377 22.60 6.14 3.76
N LEU A 378 21.95 6.73 2.75
CA LEU A 378 20.61 6.39 2.27
C LEU A 378 20.59 6.31 0.75
N ILE A 379 19.93 5.29 0.22
CA ILE A 379 19.57 5.23 -1.20
C ILE A 379 18.05 5.16 -1.33
N ILE A 380 17.48 6.08 -2.10
CA ILE A 380 16.06 6.12 -2.41
C ILE A 380 15.86 5.69 -3.87
N TYR A 381 15.00 4.70 -4.11
CA TYR A 381 14.63 4.22 -5.42
C TYR A 381 13.19 4.64 -5.71
N ASP A 382 13.01 5.68 -6.51
CA ASP A 382 11.68 6.10 -6.95
C ASP A 382 11.18 5.20 -8.08
N GLU A 383 9.88 4.90 -8.06
CA GLU A 383 9.24 3.94 -8.95
C GLU A 383 10.01 2.61 -9.04
N CYS A 384 10.34 2.04 -7.87
CA CYS A 384 11.29 0.92 -7.75
C CYS A 384 10.87 -0.33 -8.53
N GLN A 385 9.59 -0.45 -8.92
CA GLN A 385 9.10 -1.50 -9.82
C GLN A 385 9.70 -1.45 -11.24
N HIS A 386 10.40 -0.38 -11.61
CA HIS A 386 11.05 -0.20 -12.91
C HIS A 386 12.58 -0.24 -12.86
N ILE A 387 13.18 -0.66 -11.74
CA ILE A 387 14.64 -0.72 -11.61
C ILE A 387 15.23 -1.63 -12.70
N PRO A 388 16.10 -1.09 -13.57
CA PRO A 388 16.82 -1.89 -14.56
C PRO A 388 17.83 -2.86 -13.92
N SER A 389 18.06 -4.02 -14.52
CA SER A 389 18.97 -5.05 -13.97
C SER A 389 20.43 -4.60 -13.80
N ASN A 390 20.91 -3.67 -14.62
CA ASN A 390 22.25 -3.09 -14.49
C ASN A 390 22.34 -2.13 -13.28
N ILE A 391 21.29 -1.36 -12.99
CA ILE A 391 21.21 -0.57 -11.75
C ILE A 391 21.18 -1.51 -10.56
N PHE A 392 20.32 -2.53 -10.60
CA PHE A 392 20.19 -3.52 -9.56
C PHE A 392 21.54 -4.11 -9.14
N ARG A 393 22.33 -4.57 -10.12
CA ARG A 393 23.65 -5.15 -9.87
C ARG A 393 24.59 -4.15 -9.19
N ARG A 394 24.66 -2.92 -9.69
CA ARG A 394 25.58 -1.90 -9.16
C ARG A 394 25.17 -1.42 -7.79
N SER A 395 23.88 -1.23 -7.58
CA SER A 395 23.35 -0.73 -6.33
C SER A 395 23.35 -1.81 -5.26
N ALA A 396 23.35 -3.10 -5.61
CA ALA A 396 23.50 -4.20 -4.65
C ALA A 396 24.85 -4.19 -3.94
N ASP A 397 25.91 -3.75 -4.61
CA ASP A 397 27.28 -3.73 -4.08
C ASP A 397 27.54 -2.55 -3.13
N LEU A 398 26.68 -1.53 -3.18
CA LEU A 398 26.78 -0.34 -2.32
C LEU A 398 26.66 -0.73 -0.84
N GLN A 399 27.62 -0.25 -0.05
CA GLN A 399 27.63 -0.42 1.40
C GLN A 399 26.75 0.64 2.10
N ALA A 400 25.55 0.90 1.57
CA ALA A 400 24.61 1.85 2.15
C ALA A 400 23.81 1.21 3.27
N VAL A 401 23.75 1.89 4.42
CA VAL A 401 23.02 1.41 5.62
C VAL A 401 21.52 1.38 5.38
N HIS A 402 20.98 2.34 4.62
CA HIS A 402 19.54 2.47 4.43
C HIS A 402 19.11 2.41 2.96
N ARG A 403 18.04 1.68 2.67
CA ARG A 403 17.51 1.49 1.30
C ARG A 403 16.00 1.63 1.28
N LEU A 404 15.52 2.73 0.71
CA LEU A 404 14.10 3.05 0.61
C LEU A 404 13.62 2.91 -0.83
N GLY A 405 12.58 2.11 -1.05
CA GLY A 405 11.85 2.07 -2.33
C GLY A 405 10.56 2.85 -2.24
N LEU A 406 10.15 3.50 -3.33
CA LEU A 406 8.86 4.15 -3.44
C LEU A 406 8.09 3.51 -4.60
N SER A 407 6.88 3.02 -4.32
CA SER A 407 6.07 2.39 -5.35
C SER A 407 4.57 2.50 -5.07
N ALA A 408 3.78 2.57 -6.13
CA ALA A 408 2.34 2.33 -6.04
C ALA A 408 1.97 0.84 -6.09
N SER A 409 2.89 0.00 -6.54
CA SER A 409 2.67 -1.44 -6.65
C SER A 409 4.04 -2.11 -6.77
N PRO A 410 4.55 -2.74 -5.70
CA PRO A 410 5.84 -3.44 -5.77
C PRO A 410 5.81 -4.67 -6.69
N VAL A 411 4.63 -5.06 -7.18
CA VAL A 411 4.45 -6.16 -8.15
C VAL A 411 4.95 -5.76 -9.54
N ARG A 412 6.01 -6.42 -10.01
CA ARG A 412 6.48 -6.37 -11.40
C ARG A 412 5.72 -7.35 -12.30
N GLU A 413 5.67 -7.06 -13.60
CA GLU A 413 4.98 -7.90 -14.61
C GLU A 413 5.80 -9.11 -15.08
N ASP A 414 7.09 -9.16 -14.74
CA ASP A 414 8.01 -10.25 -15.03
C ASP A 414 8.26 -11.18 -13.83
N GLU A 415 7.38 -11.18 -12.82
CA GLU A 415 7.40 -12.05 -11.62
C GLU A 415 8.69 -11.93 -10.76
N LYS A 416 9.51 -10.89 -10.99
CA LYS A 416 10.77 -10.65 -10.28
C LYS A 416 10.62 -9.76 -9.03
N GLU A 417 9.53 -9.91 -8.30
CA GLU A 417 9.31 -9.20 -7.02
C GLU A 417 10.42 -9.52 -6.01
N ALA A 418 10.88 -10.77 -6.00
CA ALA A 418 11.96 -11.24 -5.14
C ALA A 418 13.26 -10.45 -5.35
N GLU A 419 13.55 -9.98 -6.57
CA GLU A 419 14.73 -9.13 -6.82
C GLU A 419 14.57 -7.81 -6.05
N ILE A 420 13.43 -7.13 -6.17
CA ILE A 420 13.18 -5.85 -5.49
C ILE A 420 13.25 -6.00 -3.97
N PHE A 421 12.61 -7.03 -3.41
CA PHE A 421 12.61 -7.24 -1.95
C PHE A 421 13.98 -7.63 -1.41
N THR A 422 14.77 -8.39 -2.17
CA THR A 422 16.14 -8.74 -1.76
C THR A 422 17.12 -7.57 -1.85
N LEU A 423 16.90 -6.63 -2.77
CA LEU A 423 17.74 -5.43 -2.90
C LEU A 423 17.37 -4.33 -1.92
N ILE A 424 16.08 -4.02 -1.79
CA ILE A 424 15.60 -2.81 -1.11
C ILE A 424 15.02 -3.13 0.27
N GLY A 425 14.27 -4.21 0.39
CA GLY A 425 13.55 -4.58 1.60
C GLY A 425 12.05 -4.82 1.36
N PRO A 426 11.31 -5.20 2.42
CA PRO A 426 9.90 -5.56 2.36
C PRO A 426 8.98 -4.34 2.12
N PRO A 427 7.72 -4.56 1.68
CA PRO A 427 6.74 -3.48 1.58
C PRO A 427 6.30 -2.95 2.96
N ILE A 428 6.15 -1.64 3.07
CA ILE A 428 5.66 -0.89 4.23
C ILE A 428 4.43 -0.09 3.76
N GLY A 429 3.29 -0.24 4.44
CA GLY A 429 2.11 0.62 4.20
C GLY A 429 1.04 0.10 3.24
N THR A 430 0.68 -1.19 3.27
CA THR A 430 -0.13 -1.82 2.22
C THR A 430 -1.65 -1.65 2.31
N ASP A 431 -2.21 -0.93 3.30
CA ASP A 431 -3.67 -0.78 3.45
C ASP A 431 -4.22 0.45 2.74
N TRP A 432 -4.63 0.25 1.48
CA TRP A 432 -5.23 1.29 0.64
C TRP A 432 -6.62 1.72 1.13
N ALA A 433 -7.38 0.78 1.70
CA ALA A 433 -8.72 1.04 2.18
C ALA A 433 -8.69 1.98 3.39
N ALA A 434 -7.72 1.82 4.30
CA ALA A 434 -7.50 2.75 5.42
C ALA A 434 -7.20 4.19 4.93
N LEU A 435 -6.37 4.34 3.90
CA LEU A 435 -6.02 5.65 3.36
C LEU A 435 -7.22 6.35 2.69
N MET A 436 -8.10 5.58 2.05
CA MET A 436 -9.34 6.09 1.45
C MET A 436 -10.40 6.41 2.51
N GLU A 437 -10.60 5.54 3.50
CA GLU A 437 -11.54 5.75 4.62
C GLU A 437 -11.19 7.01 5.43
N ALA A 438 -9.89 7.27 5.63
CA ALA A 438 -9.40 8.46 6.32
C ALA A 438 -9.43 9.74 5.46
N GLY A 439 -9.87 9.65 4.19
CA GLY A 439 -10.02 10.80 3.29
C GLY A 439 -8.69 11.39 2.77
N PHE A 440 -7.58 10.69 2.94
CA PHE A 440 -6.25 11.16 2.53
C PHE A 440 -5.96 10.94 1.04
N VAL A 441 -6.74 10.07 0.40
CA VAL A 441 -6.68 9.70 -1.01
C VAL A 441 -8.11 9.69 -1.55
N ALA A 442 -8.36 10.35 -2.67
CA ALA A 442 -9.66 10.31 -3.32
C ALA A 442 -9.97 8.88 -3.81
N GLU A 443 -11.19 8.39 -3.55
CA GLU A 443 -11.67 7.11 -4.06
C GLU A 443 -12.07 7.30 -5.55
N PRO A 444 -11.31 6.75 -6.53
CA PRO A 444 -11.71 6.89 -7.92
C PRO A 444 -12.91 5.97 -8.20
N GLU A 445 -13.94 6.51 -8.84
CA GLU A 445 -15.02 5.68 -9.38
C GLU A 445 -14.56 5.15 -10.74
N ILE A 446 -14.44 3.84 -10.88
CA ILE A 446 -14.05 3.21 -12.15
C ILE A 446 -15.31 2.64 -12.81
N GLU A 447 -15.60 3.05 -14.04
CA GLU A 447 -16.67 2.46 -14.85
C GLU A 447 -16.07 1.80 -16.10
N ILE A 448 -16.27 0.49 -16.24
CA ILE A 448 -15.89 -0.23 -17.46
C ILE A 448 -17.04 -0.20 -18.45
N ARG A 449 -16.74 0.22 -19.67
CA ARG A 449 -17.67 0.36 -20.78
C ARG A 449 -17.32 -0.68 -21.83
N TYR A 450 -18.18 -1.69 -21.99
CA TYR A 450 -18.01 -2.69 -23.03
C TYR A 450 -18.58 -2.15 -24.34
N VAL A 451 -17.69 -1.81 -25.27
CA VAL A 451 -18.01 -1.15 -26.55
C VAL A 451 -18.23 -2.22 -27.62
N PRO A 452 -19.41 -2.26 -28.28
CA PRO A 452 -19.62 -3.16 -29.40
C PRO A 452 -18.71 -2.79 -30.59
N TRP A 453 -18.50 -3.73 -31.50
CA TRP A 453 -17.86 -3.42 -32.78
C TRP A 453 -18.72 -2.43 -33.56
N ARG A 454 -18.08 -1.46 -34.22
CA ARG A 454 -18.78 -0.45 -35.05
C ARG A 454 -19.72 -1.09 -36.07
N ASP A 455 -19.25 -2.15 -36.71
CA ASP A 455 -19.99 -2.90 -37.72
C ASP A 455 -19.41 -4.33 -37.86
N GLU A 456 -20.12 -5.15 -38.62
CA GLU A 456 -19.73 -6.54 -38.92
C GLU A 456 -18.39 -6.61 -39.68
N ILE A 457 -18.06 -5.60 -40.50
CA ILE A 457 -16.82 -5.55 -41.27
C ILE A 457 -15.63 -5.49 -40.32
N LYS A 458 -15.66 -4.59 -39.34
CA LYS A 458 -14.60 -4.46 -38.33
C LYS A 458 -14.48 -5.70 -37.44
N ARG A 459 -15.62 -6.31 -37.09
CA ARG A 459 -15.64 -7.58 -36.34
C ARG A 459 -14.99 -8.72 -37.14
N ASN A 460 -15.24 -8.79 -38.44
CA ASN A 460 -14.64 -9.77 -39.34
C ASN A 460 -13.15 -9.52 -39.56
N GLU A 461 -12.71 -8.26 -39.76
CA GLU A 461 -11.29 -7.89 -39.83
C GLU A 461 -10.53 -8.37 -38.58
N TYR A 462 -11.10 -8.17 -37.39
CA TYR A 462 -10.51 -8.67 -36.15
C TYR A 462 -10.49 -10.19 -36.05
N SER A 463 -11.53 -10.86 -36.53
CA SER A 463 -11.64 -12.32 -36.48
C SER A 463 -10.63 -13.00 -37.40
N SER A 464 -10.30 -12.38 -38.52
CA SER A 464 -9.32 -12.86 -39.51
C SER A 464 -7.88 -12.43 -39.23
N ALA A 465 -7.65 -11.51 -38.30
CA ALA A 465 -6.31 -11.08 -37.91
C ALA A 465 -5.69 -12.02 -36.87
N ASP A 466 -4.36 -11.98 -36.74
CA ASP A 466 -3.60 -12.75 -35.75
C ASP A 466 -2.62 -11.88 -34.97
N GLY A 467 -2.19 -12.39 -33.80
CA GLY A 467 -1.11 -11.80 -32.99
C GLY A 467 -1.34 -10.33 -32.64
N ARG A 468 -0.34 -9.48 -32.90
CA ARG A 468 -0.35 -8.04 -32.57
C ARG A 468 -1.43 -7.25 -33.33
N GLN A 469 -1.79 -7.68 -34.54
CA GLN A 469 -2.77 -6.98 -35.37
C GLN A 469 -4.18 -7.05 -34.77
N ARG A 470 -4.55 -8.17 -34.14
CA ARG A 470 -5.82 -8.29 -33.40
C ARG A 470 -5.95 -7.25 -32.30
N TYR A 471 -4.89 -7.08 -31.50
CA TYR A 471 -4.89 -6.09 -30.42
C TYR A 471 -5.07 -4.67 -30.96
N GLN A 472 -4.37 -4.34 -32.04
CA GLN A 472 -4.49 -3.03 -32.67
C GLN A 472 -5.90 -2.77 -33.20
N LEU A 473 -6.52 -3.74 -33.88
CA LEU A 473 -7.88 -3.61 -34.41
C LEU A 473 -8.92 -3.44 -33.29
N ALA A 474 -8.78 -4.17 -32.17
CA ALA A 474 -9.66 -4.02 -31.01
C ALA A 474 -9.54 -2.64 -30.37
N SER A 475 -8.30 -2.15 -30.19
CA SER A 475 -8.05 -0.82 -29.63
C SER A 475 -8.51 0.31 -30.56
N MET A 476 -8.38 0.13 -31.87
CA MET A 476 -8.78 1.11 -32.89
C MET A 476 -10.24 0.97 -33.35
N ASN A 477 -11.08 0.22 -32.63
CA ASN A 477 -12.51 0.11 -32.95
C ASN A 477 -13.15 1.51 -33.02
N PRO A 478 -13.68 1.96 -34.18
CA PRO A 478 -14.22 3.31 -34.35
C PRO A 478 -15.36 3.64 -33.38
N ALA A 479 -16.13 2.63 -32.93
CA ALA A 479 -17.19 2.82 -31.94
C ALA A 479 -16.68 3.41 -30.61
N LYS A 480 -15.39 3.25 -30.28
CA LYS A 480 -14.79 3.89 -29.11
C LYS A 480 -14.78 5.42 -29.22
N ILE A 481 -14.70 5.98 -30.43
CA ILE A 481 -14.74 7.44 -30.64
C ILE A 481 -16.11 7.99 -30.24
N ASP A 482 -17.17 7.29 -30.63
CA ASP A 482 -18.55 7.66 -30.28
C ASP A 482 -18.76 7.56 -28.77
N GLU A 483 -18.20 6.54 -28.12
CA GLU A 483 -18.26 6.40 -26.67
C GLU A 483 -17.47 7.49 -25.94
N VAL A 484 -16.24 7.83 -26.39
CA VAL A 484 -15.48 8.96 -25.85
C VAL A 484 -16.30 10.24 -25.95
N ARG A 485 -16.94 10.50 -27.10
CA ARG A 485 -17.81 11.67 -27.30
C ARG A 485 -18.96 11.71 -26.30
N TYR A 486 -19.63 10.57 -26.09
CA TYR A 486 -20.72 10.44 -25.13
C TYR A 486 -20.25 10.74 -23.70
N LEU A 487 -19.13 10.17 -23.29
CA LEU A 487 -18.58 10.35 -21.95
C LEU A 487 -18.13 11.80 -21.68
N LEU A 488 -17.51 12.46 -22.67
CA LEU A 488 -17.18 13.89 -22.57
C LEU A 488 -18.42 14.77 -22.45
N ALA A 489 -19.48 14.47 -23.22
CA ALA A 489 -20.74 15.23 -23.15
C ALA A 489 -21.43 15.07 -21.80
N ARG A 490 -21.40 13.87 -21.21
CA ARG A 490 -21.94 13.58 -19.88
C ARG A 490 -21.17 14.29 -18.75
N ASN A 491 -19.90 14.62 -18.98
CA ASN A 491 -18.99 15.22 -18.00
C ASN A 491 -18.43 16.58 -18.48
N ASN A 492 -19.28 17.43 -19.07
CA ASN A 492 -18.85 18.64 -19.79
C ASN A 492 -18.16 19.72 -18.94
N SER A 493 -18.30 19.65 -17.62
CA SER A 493 -17.64 20.55 -16.67
C SER A 493 -16.22 20.11 -16.32
N SER A 494 -15.89 18.84 -16.53
CA SER A 494 -14.67 18.21 -16.05
C SER A 494 -13.50 18.41 -16.98
N LYS A 495 -12.30 18.65 -16.43
CA LYS A 495 -11.05 18.50 -17.19
C LYS A 495 -10.81 17.02 -17.47
N ALA A 496 -10.59 16.67 -18.74
CA ALA A 496 -10.58 15.29 -19.21
C ALA A 496 -9.27 14.91 -19.89
N LEU A 497 -8.72 13.75 -19.53
CA LEU A 497 -7.60 13.13 -20.24
C LEU A 497 -8.04 11.83 -20.92
N ILE A 498 -7.67 11.70 -22.18
CA ILE A 498 -7.97 10.50 -22.98
C ILE A 498 -6.66 9.78 -23.28
N PHE A 499 -6.50 8.60 -22.69
CA PHE A 499 -5.30 7.78 -22.85
C PHE A 499 -5.47 6.82 -24.02
N VAL A 500 -4.48 6.79 -24.90
CA VAL A 500 -4.41 5.89 -26.05
C VAL A 500 -3.06 5.18 -26.14
N GLU A 501 -3.10 3.92 -26.56
CA GLU A 501 -1.89 3.15 -26.81
C GLU A 501 -1.28 3.43 -28.19
N TYR A 502 -2.14 3.58 -29.20
CA TYR A 502 -1.73 3.68 -30.61
C TYR A 502 -1.84 5.11 -31.11
N LEU A 503 -0.80 5.58 -31.82
CA LEU A 503 -0.77 6.94 -32.37
C LEU A 503 -1.91 7.20 -33.35
N ASP A 504 -2.23 6.23 -34.20
CA ASP A 504 -3.33 6.35 -35.18
C ASP A 504 -4.69 6.46 -34.50
N GLN A 505 -4.90 5.78 -33.36
CA GLN A 505 -6.10 5.95 -32.56
C GLN A 505 -6.17 7.35 -31.95
N GLY A 506 -5.05 7.84 -31.41
CA GLY A 506 -4.96 9.19 -30.85
C GLY A 506 -5.30 10.26 -31.87
N LYS A 507 -4.72 10.16 -33.07
CA LYS A 507 -5.02 11.03 -34.22
C LYS A 507 -6.50 10.95 -34.60
N ALA A 508 -7.06 9.75 -34.75
CA ALA A 508 -8.47 9.57 -35.10
C ALA A 508 -9.43 10.19 -34.06
N ILE A 509 -9.16 10.04 -32.76
CA ILE A 509 -9.96 10.65 -31.69
C ILE A 509 -9.80 12.18 -31.72
N ALA A 510 -8.57 12.67 -31.84
CA ALA A 510 -8.26 14.09 -31.88
C ALA A 510 -8.95 14.81 -33.05
N ASP A 511 -8.89 14.23 -34.25
CA ASP A 511 -9.52 14.76 -35.45
C ASP A 511 -11.05 14.73 -35.33
N ALA A 512 -11.60 13.59 -34.91
CA ALA A 512 -13.06 13.40 -34.83
C ALA A 512 -13.74 14.26 -33.75
N LEU A 513 -12.99 14.68 -32.73
CA LEU A 513 -13.49 15.52 -31.62
C LEU A 513 -12.92 16.94 -31.63
N SER A 514 -12.02 17.25 -32.57
CA SER A 514 -11.31 18.54 -32.65
C SER A 514 -10.61 18.92 -31.33
N ILE A 515 -9.89 17.96 -30.75
CA ILE A 515 -9.16 18.12 -29.47
C ILE A 515 -7.65 17.92 -29.66
N PRO A 516 -6.78 18.57 -28.87
CA PRO A 516 -5.33 18.41 -29.00
C PRO A 516 -4.84 16.99 -28.69
N PHE A 517 -3.77 16.58 -29.38
CA PHE A 517 -3.09 15.30 -29.16
C PHE A 517 -1.63 15.50 -28.79
N LEU A 518 -1.25 14.95 -27.64
CA LEU A 518 0.13 14.91 -27.15
C LEU A 518 0.71 13.51 -27.35
N SER A 519 1.84 13.42 -28.05
CA SER A 519 2.46 12.14 -28.37
C SER A 519 3.99 12.15 -28.36
N GLY A 520 4.56 10.95 -28.55
CA GLY A 520 5.91 10.65 -29.05
C GLY A 520 6.58 11.76 -29.83
N GLU A 521 5.87 12.14 -30.88
CA GLU A 521 6.35 12.94 -31.97
C GLU A 521 6.16 14.44 -31.72
N THR A 522 5.45 14.82 -30.64
CA THR A 522 5.17 16.23 -30.32
C THR A 522 6.46 16.94 -29.87
N PRO A 523 6.88 18.02 -30.56
CA PRO A 523 8.05 18.80 -30.19
C PRO A 523 8.02 19.31 -28.76
N HIS A 524 9.18 19.45 -28.12
CA HIS A 524 9.29 19.83 -26.71
C HIS A 524 8.59 21.15 -26.36
N TYR A 525 8.74 22.19 -27.21
CA TYR A 525 8.09 23.48 -26.98
C TYR A 525 6.55 23.38 -27.04
N GLU A 526 6.04 22.57 -27.98
CA GLU A 526 4.60 22.38 -28.16
C GLU A 526 4.01 21.54 -27.04
N ARG A 527 4.75 20.52 -26.58
CA ARG A 527 4.41 19.74 -25.40
C ARG A 527 4.26 20.62 -24.16
N GLN A 528 5.24 21.48 -23.89
CA GLN A 528 5.17 22.42 -22.75
C GLN A 528 3.95 23.35 -22.86
N ARG A 529 3.68 23.88 -24.06
CA ARG A 529 2.50 24.73 -24.31
C ARG A 529 1.20 23.98 -24.00
N LEU A 530 0.99 22.79 -24.58
CA LEU A 530 -0.24 22.00 -24.41
C LEU A 530 -0.48 21.61 -22.94
N LEU A 531 0.58 21.23 -22.22
CA LEU A 531 0.48 20.91 -20.79
C LEU A 531 0.15 22.14 -19.95
N SER A 532 0.74 23.29 -20.28
CA SER A 532 0.42 24.57 -19.61
C SER A 532 -1.03 24.96 -19.83
N GLU A 533 -1.52 24.92 -21.07
CA GLU A 533 -2.91 25.23 -21.43
C GLU A 533 -3.90 24.31 -20.73
N PHE A 534 -3.57 23.02 -20.59
CA PHE A 534 -4.39 22.08 -19.83
C PHE A 534 -4.37 22.38 -18.32
N LYS A 535 -3.19 22.72 -17.76
CA LYS A 535 -3.02 23.09 -16.36
C LYS A 535 -3.81 24.36 -16.00
N THR A 536 -3.72 25.41 -16.82
CA THR A 536 -4.48 26.66 -16.63
C THR A 536 -5.98 26.48 -16.91
N GLY A 537 -6.35 25.49 -17.72
CA GLY A 537 -7.73 25.18 -18.08
C GLY A 537 -8.22 25.89 -19.34
N GLU A 538 -7.33 26.51 -20.10
CA GLU A 538 -7.60 26.99 -21.46
C GLU A 538 -8.02 25.84 -22.37
N THR A 539 -7.37 24.68 -22.22
CA THR A 539 -7.78 23.42 -22.83
C THR A 539 -8.40 22.51 -21.77
N LYS A 540 -9.66 22.11 -21.96
CA LYS A 540 -10.36 21.20 -21.04
C LYS A 540 -10.12 19.72 -21.32
N THR A 541 -9.76 19.35 -22.55
CA THR A 541 -9.63 17.95 -22.95
C THR A 541 -8.36 17.75 -23.75
N LEU A 542 -7.58 16.72 -23.39
CA LEU A 542 -6.31 16.41 -24.04
C LEU A 542 -6.20 14.89 -24.28
N VAL A 543 -5.85 14.50 -25.50
CA VAL A 543 -5.51 13.11 -25.83
C VAL A 543 -4.02 12.90 -25.60
N VAL A 544 -3.64 11.83 -24.93
CA VAL A 544 -2.24 11.52 -24.59
C VAL A 544 -1.88 10.09 -24.99
N SER A 545 -0.74 9.91 -25.66
CA SER A 545 -0.19 8.58 -25.98
C SER A 545 0.81 8.10 -24.92
N ARG A 546 1.45 6.96 -25.17
CA ARG A 546 2.52 6.35 -24.35
C ARG A 546 3.69 7.27 -23.95
N ILE A 547 3.79 8.50 -24.46
CA ILE A 547 4.76 9.47 -23.92
C ILE A 547 4.42 9.91 -22.48
N ALA A 548 3.15 9.77 -22.07
CA ALA A 548 2.77 9.86 -20.66
C ALA A 548 3.38 8.72 -19.81
N ASP A 549 4.00 7.71 -20.44
CA ASP A 549 4.50 6.54 -19.75
C ASP A 549 5.93 6.69 -19.18
N GLU A 550 6.66 7.73 -19.53
CA GLU A 550 8.10 7.85 -19.20
C GLU A 550 8.47 9.21 -18.58
N GLY A 551 7.65 9.73 -17.67
CA GLY A 551 8.05 10.84 -16.78
C GLY A 551 7.43 12.21 -17.07
N LEU A 552 6.22 12.24 -17.63
CA LEU A 552 5.44 13.47 -17.77
C LEU A 552 4.48 13.66 -16.59
N ASP A 553 4.64 14.78 -15.86
CA ASP A 553 3.68 15.25 -14.86
C ASP A 553 2.42 15.75 -15.59
N LEU A 554 1.40 14.89 -15.66
CA LEU A 554 0.12 15.24 -16.27
C LEU A 554 -0.69 16.09 -15.28
N PRO A 555 -1.23 17.25 -15.69
CA PRO A 555 -1.92 18.14 -14.77
C PRO A 555 -3.24 17.54 -14.27
N ASN A 556 -3.64 17.89 -13.04
CA ASN A 556 -4.86 17.40 -12.40
C ASN A 556 -6.11 17.47 -13.31
N ALA A 557 -6.67 16.30 -13.63
CA ALA A 557 -7.91 16.06 -14.33
C ALA A 557 -9.00 15.53 -13.37
N GLU A 558 -10.26 15.76 -13.72
CA GLU A 558 -11.42 15.27 -12.98
C GLU A 558 -12.00 14.01 -13.64
N LEU A 559 -11.69 13.81 -14.92
CA LEU A 559 -12.13 12.70 -15.76
C LEU A 559 -10.94 12.06 -16.48
N ALA A 560 -10.83 10.73 -16.42
CA ALA A 560 -9.90 9.98 -17.24
C ALA A 560 -10.65 8.97 -18.11
N ILE A 561 -10.32 8.89 -19.40
CA ILE A 561 -10.87 7.90 -20.33
C ILE A 561 -9.71 7.08 -20.90
N VAL A 562 -9.64 5.81 -20.52
CA VAL A 562 -8.69 4.84 -21.07
C VAL A 562 -9.32 4.22 -22.31
N ALA A 563 -9.03 4.78 -23.48
CA ALA A 563 -9.60 4.32 -24.75
C ALA A 563 -8.90 3.06 -25.30
N SER A 564 -7.65 2.81 -24.91
CA SER A 564 -6.91 1.57 -25.15
C SER A 564 -5.69 1.48 -24.23
N GLY A 565 -4.91 0.40 -24.33
CA GLY A 565 -3.71 0.24 -23.50
C GLY A 565 -3.91 -0.63 -22.27
N LEU A 566 -4.83 -1.60 -22.33
CA LEU A 566 -5.14 -2.46 -21.19
C LEU A 566 -4.07 -3.57 -20.95
N GLY A 567 -3.59 -4.30 -21.96
CA GLY A 567 -2.76 -5.51 -21.75
C GLY A 567 -1.29 -5.41 -21.27
N GLY A 568 -0.96 -6.03 -20.13
CA GLY A 568 0.28 -6.83 -19.93
C GLY A 568 1.61 -6.15 -19.57
N SER A 569 1.81 -4.87 -19.93
CA SER A 569 2.93 -4.03 -19.45
C SER A 569 2.46 -2.75 -18.69
N ARG A 570 1.18 -2.74 -18.31
CA ARG A 570 0.24 -1.62 -18.50
C ARG A 570 -0.61 -1.29 -17.27
N ARG A 571 -0.31 -1.87 -16.10
CA ARG A 571 -0.88 -1.42 -14.80
C ARG A 571 -0.67 0.07 -14.53
N GLN A 572 0.33 0.66 -15.19
CA GLN A 572 0.64 2.08 -15.11
C GLN A 572 -0.46 3.00 -15.66
N GLY A 573 -1.24 2.61 -16.67
CA GLY A 573 -2.24 3.52 -17.30
C GLY A 573 -3.34 3.96 -16.33
N THR A 574 -3.89 3.02 -15.55
CA THR A 574 -4.91 3.32 -14.53
C THR A 574 -4.30 3.90 -13.26
N GLN A 575 -3.08 3.54 -12.88
CA GLN A 575 -2.35 4.20 -11.79
C GLN A 575 -1.94 5.64 -12.16
N ARG A 576 -1.70 5.93 -13.45
CA ARG A 576 -1.42 7.28 -13.97
C ARG A 576 -2.68 8.12 -14.10
N ALA A 577 -3.79 7.54 -14.55
CA ALA A 577 -5.11 8.16 -14.35
C ALA A 577 -5.28 8.51 -12.87
N GLY A 578 -4.94 7.58 -11.97
CA GLY A 578 -4.66 7.78 -10.53
C GLY A 578 -3.90 9.05 -10.17
N ARG A 579 -2.66 9.19 -10.66
CA ARG A 579 -1.75 10.34 -10.43
C ARG A 579 -2.31 11.66 -10.92
N THR A 580 -3.09 11.59 -11.98
CA THR A 580 -3.62 12.79 -12.61
C THR A 580 -4.92 13.25 -11.95
N MET A 581 -5.44 12.56 -10.95
CA MET A 581 -6.70 12.92 -10.31
C MET A 581 -6.48 13.78 -9.07
N ARG A 582 -7.42 14.72 -8.83
CA ARG A 582 -7.33 15.63 -7.67
C ARG A 582 -7.43 14.86 -6.34
N PRO A 583 -6.64 15.24 -5.32
CA PRO A 583 -6.80 14.76 -3.95
C PRO A 583 -8.13 15.13 -3.30
N ALA A 584 -8.81 16.16 -3.81
CA ALA A 584 -10.09 16.65 -3.31
C ALA A 584 -11.11 16.73 -4.46
N GLY A 585 -11.93 15.68 -4.60
CA GLY A 585 -13.02 15.58 -5.57
C GLY A 585 -13.31 14.14 -6.00
N SER A 586 -14.56 13.83 -6.34
CA SER A 586 -14.92 12.54 -6.95
C SER A 586 -14.35 12.49 -8.37
N SER A 587 -13.35 11.66 -8.61
CA SER A 587 -12.73 11.48 -9.92
C SER A 587 -13.24 10.20 -10.59
N ILE A 588 -13.66 10.31 -11.86
CA ILE A 588 -14.23 9.17 -12.60
C ILE A 588 -13.24 8.68 -13.66
N VAL A 589 -13.03 7.37 -13.71
CA VAL A 589 -12.20 6.70 -14.72
C VAL A 589 -13.08 5.80 -15.57
N TYR A 590 -13.17 6.09 -16.87
CA TYR A 590 -13.80 5.19 -17.82
C TYR A 590 -12.77 4.32 -18.51
N VAL A 591 -13.03 3.02 -18.56
CA VAL A 591 -12.20 2.06 -19.30
C VAL A 591 -13.00 1.50 -20.46
N LEU A 592 -12.53 1.70 -21.69
CA LEU A 592 -13.21 1.23 -22.90
C LEU A 592 -12.63 -0.10 -23.37
N ALA A 593 -13.44 -1.17 -23.33
CA ALA A 593 -13.05 -2.48 -23.82
C ALA A 593 -13.92 -2.91 -24.99
N THR A 594 -13.31 -3.26 -26.14
CA THR A 594 -14.09 -3.77 -27.28
C THR A 594 -14.60 -5.19 -26.99
N ARG A 595 -15.90 -5.42 -27.18
CA ARG A 595 -16.56 -6.70 -26.90
C ARG A 595 -16.02 -7.87 -27.72
N GLY A 596 -15.92 -9.03 -27.08
CA GLY A 596 -15.42 -10.27 -27.69
C GLY A 596 -13.94 -10.24 -28.02
N THR A 597 -13.17 -9.38 -27.33
CA THR A 597 -11.73 -9.23 -27.58
C THR A 597 -10.91 -9.42 -26.31
N ARG A 598 -9.58 -9.56 -26.48
CA ARG A 598 -8.65 -9.64 -25.35
C ARG A 598 -8.65 -8.38 -24.45
N GLU A 599 -9.19 -7.25 -24.92
CA GLU A 599 -9.37 -6.07 -24.06
C GLU A 599 -10.45 -6.31 -23.00
N GLU A 600 -11.52 -7.05 -23.33
CA GLU A 600 -12.57 -7.46 -22.39
C GLU A 600 -12.01 -8.39 -21.30
N ASP A 601 -11.26 -9.42 -21.69
CA ASP A 601 -10.59 -10.33 -20.76
C ASP A 601 -9.60 -9.60 -19.83
N PHE A 602 -8.95 -8.56 -20.34
CA PHE A 602 -8.03 -7.76 -19.52
C PHE A 602 -8.79 -6.84 -18.57
N ALA A 603 -9.81 -6.14 -19.05
CA ALA A 603 -10.68 -5.31 -18.23
C ALA A 603 -11.23 -6.11 -17.05
N GLN A 604 -11.77 -7.31 -17.30
CA GLN A 604 -12.28 -8.20 -16.26
C GLN A 604 -11.22 -8.67 -15.25
N ARG A 605 -9.99 -8.96 -15.69
CA ARG A 605 -8.89 -9.30 -14.76
C ARG A 605 -8.45 -8.10 -13.92
N GLN A 606 -8.45 -6.92 -14.52
CA GLN A 606 -8.13 -5.67 -13.84
C GLN A 606 -9.21 -5.30 -12.80
N LEU A 607 -10.48 -5.58 -13.10
CA LEU A 607 -11.58 -5.45 -12.13
C LEU A 607 -11.31 -6.22 -10.85
N ARG A 608 -10.96 -7.50 -10.97
CA ARG A 608 -10.65 -8.35 -9.80
C ARG A 608 -9.49 -7.79 -8.99
N HIS A 609 -8.46 -7.27 -9.66
CA HIS A 609 -7.28 -6.68 -9.01
C HIS A 609 -7.57 -5.35 -8.30
N LEU A 610 -8.43 -4.50 -8.87
CA LEU A 610 -8.76 -3.18 -8.29
C LEU A 610 -9.87 -3.29 -7.24
N ALA A 611 -10.84 -4.19 -7.43
CA ALA A 611 -11.85 -4.52 -6.43
C ALA A 611 -11.18 -5.02 -5.15
N GLY A 612 -10.16 -5.88 -5.27
CA GLY A 612 -9.40 -6.35 -4.13
C GLY A 612 -8.47 -5.33 -3.45
N LYS A 613 -8.45 -4.09 -3.96
CA LYS A 613 -7.83 -2.92 -3.30
C LYS A 613 -8.85 -1.95 -2.70
N GLY A 614 -10.14 -2.31 -2.69
CA GLY A 614 -11.21 -1.51 -2.08
C GLY A 614 -11.74 -0.37 -2.95
N ILE A 615 -11.45 -0.37 -4.26
CA ILE A 615 -11.94 0.67 -5.18
C ILE A 615 -13.38 0.35 -5.63
N LYS A 616 -14.27 1.36 -5.65
CA LYS A 616 -15.62 1.24 -6.23
C LYS A 616 -15.57 1.07 -7.74
N ILE A 617 -16.21 0.00 -8.23
CA ILE A 617 -16.26 -0.30 -9.66
C ILE A 617 -17.70 -0.53 -10.13
N ARG A 618 -18.02 0.00 -11.31
CA ARG A 618 -19.27 -0.23 -12.04
C ARG A 618 -18.98 -0.82 -13.42
N GLU A 619 -19.87 -1.67 -13.90
CA GLU A 619 -19.83 -2.21 -15.25
C GLU A 619 -21.06 -1.75 -16.02
N ALA A 620 -20.85 -1.31 -17.27
CA ALA A 620 -21.93 -0.95 -18.16
C ALA A 620 -21.71 -1.54 -19.55
N ASN A 621 -22.75 -2.24 -20.01
CA ASN A 621 -22.84 -2.75 -21.37
C ASN A 621 -23.46 -1.66 -22.26
N ILE A 622 -22.74 -1.22 -23.30
CA ILE A 622 -23.29 -0.29 -24.28
C ILE A 622 -24.23 -1.08 -25.18
N SER A 623 -25.49 -0.64 -25.26
CA SER A 623 -26.51 -1.22 -26.12
C SER A 623 -26.09 -1.06 -27.60
N GLU A 624 -26.34 -2.10 -28.42
CA GLU A 624 -26.12 -2.04 -29.87
C GLU A 624 -27.01 -1.00 -30.57
#